data_AF-A0A9P6ITC2-F1
#
_entry.id   AF-A0A9P6ITC2-F1
#
_cell.length_a   1.000
_cell.length_b   1.000
_cell.length_c   1.000
_cell.angle_alpha   90.00
_cell.angle_beta   90.00
_cell.angle_gamma   90.00
#
_symmetry.space_group_name_H-M   'P 1'
#
loop_
_entity.id
_entity.type
_entity.pdbx_description
1 polymer ?
#
loop_
_entity_poly.entity_id
_entity_poly.type
_entity_poly.pdbx_seq_one_letter_code
_entity_poly.pdbx_strand_id
1 'polypeptide(L)'
;MALPEPKDWLLEEENELRIEVDFGSKVKLRLMTGTAEVFGTELGQNIDYEFSGRKIAIFTWHGCKLQLQGTCSVEYIANETPMISYLNMHLSLEQRRVMATQTKGQGPR
;
A
#
# COMPACT_ATOMS: atom_id res chain seq x y z
N MET A 1 6.72 -8.18 -26.98
CA MET A 1 7.54 -7.01 -26.58
C MET A 1 8.19 -7.33 -25.25
N ALA A 2 9.48 -7.07 -25.10
CA ALA A 2 10.13 -7.17 -23.80
C ALA A 2 9.50 -6.16 -22.84
N LEU A 3 9.26 -6.55 -21.59
CA LEU A 3 8.85 -5.60 -20.56
C LEU A 3 9.97 -4.57 -20.36
N PRO A 4 9.64 -3.31 -20.02
CA PRO A 4 10.65 -2.31 -19.68
C PRO A 4 11.59 -2.82 -18.58
N GLU A 5 12.79 -2.25 -18.51
CA GLU A 5 13.69 -2.50 -17.38
C GLU A 5 13.02 -2.10 -16.06
N PRO A 6 13.21 -2.87 -14.97
CA PRO A 6 12.65 -2.52 -13.68
C PRO A 6 13.18 -1.18 -13.15
N LYS A 7 12.29 -0.38 -12.59
CA LYS A 7 12.59 0.89 -11.92
C LYS A 7 12.46 0.72 -10.41
N ASP A 8 13.51 1.11 -9.69
CA ASP A 8 13.52 1.09 -8.23
C ASP A 8 12.95 2.40 -7.67
N TRP A 9 12.19 2.28 -6.58
CA TRP A 9 11.62 3.40 -5.84
C TRP A 9 12.01 3.29 -4.37
N LEU A 10 12.55 4.37 -3.83
CA LEU A 10 12.86 4.50 -2.40
C LEU A 10 11.78 5.38 -1.77
N LEU A 11 11.06 4.83 -0.80
CA LEU A 11 10.04 5.54 -0.05
C LEU A 11 10.57 5.76 1.36
N GLU A 12 10.49 6.99 1.83
CA GLU A 12 10.71 7.37 3.23
C GLU A 12 9.50 6.94 4.07
N GLU A 13 9.64 7.04 5.40
CA GLU A 13 8.52 6.80 6.32
C GLU A 13 7.32 7.70 5.99
N GLU A 14 6.12 7.13 6.14
CA GLU A 14 4.83 7.81 5.93
C GLU A 14 4.56 8.33 4.51
N ASN A 15 5.37 7.89 3.53
CA ASN A 15 5.15 8.18 2.11
C ASN A 15 4.43 7.02 1.41
N GLU A 16 3.77 7.35 0.30
CA GLU A 16 3.21 6.36 -0.63
C GLU A 16 3.61 6.60 -2.09
N LEU A 17 3.81 5.51 -2.83
CA LEU A 17 3.92 5.53 -4.27
C LEU A 17 2.52 5.38 -4.86
N ARG A 18 2.04 6.40 -5.57
CA ARG A 18 0.77 6.35 -6.31
C ARG A 18 1.03 5.96 -7.75
N ILE A 19 0.35 4.92 -8.22
CA ILE A 19 0.43 4.50 -9.62
C ILE A 19 -0.95 4.35 -10.25
N GLU A 20 -1.02 4.65 -11.54
CA GLU A 20 -2.15 4.38 -12.41
C GLU A 20 -1.70 3.47 -13.56
N VAL A 21 -2.41 2.37 -13.75
CA VAL A 21 -2.13 1.38 -14.79
C VAL A 21 -3.36 1.27 -15.68
N ASP A 22 -3.20 1.57 -16.96
CA ASP A 22 -4.28 1.48 -17.94
C ASP A 22 -4.72 0.02 -18.18
N PHE A 23 -5.95 -0.20 -18.65
CA PHE A 23 -6.53 -1.54 -18.85
C PHE A 23 -5.78 -2.43 -19.86
N GLY A 24 -4.95 -1.86 -20.74
CA GLY A 24 -4.09 -2.60 -21.68
C GLY A 24 -2.65 -2.80 -21.19
N SER A 25 -2.31 -2.22 -20.05
CA SER A 25 -0.96 -2.21 -19.49
C SER A 25 -0.90 -3.14 -18.27
N LYS A 26 0.30 -3.63 -17.99
CA LYS A 26 0.58 -4.44 -16.81
C LYS A 26 1.82 -3.90 -16.13
N VAL A 27 1.79 -3.95 -14.81
CA VAL A 27 2.94 -3.63 -13.98
C VAL A 27 3.16 -4.73 -12.96
N LYS A 28 4.41 -5.14 -12.79
CA LYS A 28 4.86 -6.01 -11.71
C LYS A 28 5.48 -5.14 -10.62
N LEU A 29 4.98 -5.30 -9.40
CA LEU A 29 5.48 -4.66 -8.21
C LEU A 29 6.14 -5.72 -7.33
N ARG A 30 7.31 -5.40 -6.78
CA ARG A 30 8.01 -6.24 -5.80
C ARG A 30 8.53 -5.37 -4.66
N LEU A 31 8.28 -5.80 -3.42
CA LEU A 31 8.93 -5.23 -2.24
C LEU A 31 10.33 -5.83 -2.08
N MET A 32 11.36 -5.00 -2.20
CA MET A 32 12.75 -5.44 -2.11
C MET A 32 13.26 -5.45 -0.66
N THR A 33 12.99 -4.37 0.09
CA THR A 33 13.40 -4.21 1.50
C THR A 33 12.42 -3.33 2.27
N GLY A 34 12.36 -3.49 3.59
CA GLY A 34 11.46 -2.71 4.45
C GLY A 34 10.06 -3.33 4.52
N THR A 35 9.06 -2.52 4.86
CA THR A 35 7.65 -2.92 4.92
C THR A 35 6.82 -1.99 4.04
N ALA A 36 5.80 -2.53 3.37
CA ALA A 36 4.89 -1.75 2.55
C ALA A 36 3.52 -2.42 2.50
N GLU A 37 2.48 -1.63 2.29
CA GLU A 37 1.10 -2.08 2.21
C GLU A 37 0.35 -1.44 1.03
N VAL A 38 -0.59 -2.18 0.46
CA VAL A 38 -1.57 -1.65 -0.50
C VAL A 38 -2.92 -1.64 0.20
N PHE A 39 -3.40 -0.44 0.54
CA PHE A 39 -4.69 -0.23 1.22
C PHE A 39 -4.89 -1.14 2.45
N GLY A 40 -3.88 -1.20 3.33
CA GLY A 40 -3.90 -2.01 4.56
C GLY A 40 -3.54 -3.48 4.38
N THR A 41 -3.30 -3.96 3.15
CA THR A 41 -2.79 -5.32 2.91
C THR A 41 -1.28 -5.29 2.77
N GLU A 42 -0.58 -5.96 3.69
CA GLU A 42 0.89 -6.04 3.69
C GLU A 42 1.44 -6.78 2.46
N LEU A 43 2.53 -6.27 1.89
CA LEU A 43 3.27 -6.91 0.81
C LEU A 43 4.36 -7.82 1.38
N GLY A 44 4.41 -9.05 0.88
CA GLY A 44 5.52 -9.95 1.18
C GLY A 44 6.79 -9.54 0.45
N GLN A 45 7.92 -9.59 1.15
CA GLN A 45 9.22 -9.27 0.57
C GLN A 45 9.60 -10.29 -0.51
N ASN A 46 10.16 -9.79 -1.62
CA ASN A 46 10.57 -10.57 -2.80
C ASN A 46 9.44 -11.35 -3.49
N ILE A 47 8.18 -10.93 -3.32
CA ILE A 47 7.02 -11.48 -4.02
C ILE A 47 6.61 -10.56 -5.17
N ASP A 48 6.29 -11.14 -6.34
CA ASP A 48 5.75 -10.42 -7.49
C ASP A 48 4.24 -10.26 -7.40
N TYR A 49 3.78 -9.01 -7.47
CA TYR A 49 2.37 -8.66 -7.57
C TYR A 49 2.12 -8.00 -8.93
N GLU A 50 1.16 -8.52 -9.70
CA GLU A 50 0.79 -7.95 -11.00
C GLU A 50 -0.49 -7.11 -10.91
N PHE A 51 -0.44 -5.89 -11.43
CA PHE A 51 -1.58 -4.98 -11.50
C PHE A 51 -1.85 -4.55 -12.96
N SER A 52 -3.13 -4.34 -13.27
CA SER A 52 -3.62 -3.88 -14.57
C SER A 52 -4.97 -3.18 -14.39
N GLY A 53 -5.24 -2.10 -15.13
CA GLY A 53 -6.53 -1.39 -15.10
C GLY A 53 -6.92 -0.84 -13.73
N ARG A 54 -5.95 -0.37 -12.92
CA ARG A 54 -6.17 0.03 -11.53
C ARG A 54 -5.34 1.26 -11.15
N LYS A 55 -5.90 2.04 -10.21
CA LYS A 55 -5.20 3.08 -9.45
C LYS A 55 -4.92 2.53 -8.06
N ILE A 56 -3.67 2.50 -7.65
CA ILE A 56 -3.28 2.02 -6.31
C ILE A 56 -2.28 2.97 -5.66
N ALA A 57 -2.25 2.95 -4.33
CA ALA A 57 -1.22 3.58 -3.53
C ALA A 57 -0.50 2.50 -2.72
N ILE A 58 0.83 2.51 -2.76
CA ILE A 58 1.68 1.62 -1.98
C ILE A 58 2.33 2.45 -0.88
N PHE A 59 1.87 2.27 0.34
CA PHE A 59 2.27 3.08 1.50
C PHE A 59 3.29 2.33 2.35
N THR A 60 4.15 3.06 3.07
CA THR A 60 5.06 2.49 4.07
C THR A 60 5.05 3.29 5.37
N TRP A 61 4.99 2.59 6.50
CA TRP A 61 5.11 3.21 7.83
C TRP A 61 6.55 3.50 8.23
N HIS A 62 7.52 2.78 7.67
CA HIS A 62 8.91 2.75 8.19
C HIS A 62 9.97 2.94 7.10
N GLY A 63 9.54 3.20 5.86
CA GLY A 63 10.41 3.25 4.71
C GLY A 63 10.59 1.89 4.03
N CYS A 64 10.73 1.91 2.71
CA CYS A 64 10.93 0.70 1.93
C CYS A 64 11.63 0.97 0.60
N LYS A 65 12.07 -0.12 -0.03
CA LYS A 65 12.51 -0.13 -1.43
C LYS A 65 11.56 -1.00 -2.24
N LEU A 66 10.92 -0.42 -3.24
CA LEU A 66 10.06 -1.10 -4.19
C LEU A 66 10.76 -1.22 -5.53
N GLN A 67 10.43 -2.26 -6.29
CA GLN A 67 10.79 -2.40 -7.68
C GLN A 67 9.52 -2.51 -8.51
N LEU A 68 9.45 -1.72 -9.58
CA LEU A 68 8.30 -1.63 -10.47
C LEU A 68 8.76 -1.92 -11.90
N GLN A 69 8.13 -2.90 -12.55
CA GLN A 69 8.44 -3.28 -13.93
C GLN A 69 7.18 -3.25 -14.79
N GLY A 70 7.16 -2.41 -15.82
CA GLY A 70 5.99 -2.25 -16.69
C GLY A 70 5.75 -0.79 -17.03
N THR A 71 4.54 -0.48 -17.47
CA THR A 71 4.16 0.88 -17.87
C THR A 71 3.00 1.38 -17.02
N CYS A 72 3.23 2.50 -16.35
CA CYS A 72 2.22 3.27 -15.64
C CYS A 72 1.91 4.56 -16.42
N SER A 73 0.64 4.97 -16.46
CA SER A 73 0.24 6.26 -17.02
C SER A 73 0.50 7.41 -16.03
N VAL A 74 0.48 7.11 -14.74
CA VAL A 74 0.87 8.02 -13.65
C VAL A 74 1.71 7.25 -12.65
N GLU A 75 2.82 7.84 -12.18
CA GLU A 75 3.65 7.32 -11.10
C GLU A 75 4.36 8.46 -10.35
N TYR A 76 4.10 8.62 -9.05
CA TYR A 76 4.78 9.61 -8.21
C TYR A 76 4.69 9.27 -6.72
N ILE A 77 5.63 9.80 -5.93
CA ILE A 77 5.62 9.69 -4.47
C ILE A 77 4.80 10.85 -3.88
N ALA A 78 3.91 10.53 -2.95
CA ALA A 78 3.17 11.49 -2.14
C ALA A 78 3.57 11.33 -0.66
N ASN A 79 3.73 12.45 0.03
CA ASN A 79 4.03 12.53 1.47
C ASN A 79 2.85 13.07 2.30
N GLU A 80 1.87 13.70 1.66
CA GLU A 80 0.61 14.08 2.30
C GLU A 80 -0.43 12.98 2.13
N THR A 81 -0.63 12.19 3.18
CA THR A 81 -1.55 11.06 3.19
C THR A 81 -2.48 11.12 4.41
N PRO A 82 -3.72 10.62 4.30
CA PRO A 82 -4.64 10.51 5.44
C PRO A 82 -4.38 9.27 6.31
N MET A 83 -3.27 8.54 6.13
CA MET A 83 -3.04 7.22 6.74
C MET A 83 -3.08 7.26 8.27
N ILE A 84 -2.56 8.31 8.90
CA ILE A 84 -2.66 8.52 10.36
C ILE A 84 -4.11 8.61 10.82
N SER A 85 -4.99 9.26 10.04
CA SER A 85 -6.42 9.34 10.37
C SER A 85 -7.09 7.97 10.29
N TYR A 86 -6.72 7.15 9.31
CA TYR A 86 -7.22 5.77 9.20
C TYR A 86 -6.73 4.89 10.34
N LEU A 87 -5.46 5.02 10.75
CA LEU A 87 -4.93 4.31 11.91
C LEU A 87 -5.65 4.72 13.20
N ASN A 88 -5.84 6.02 13.44
CA ASN A 88 -6.58 6.51 14.59
C ASN A 88 -8.03 5.98 14.62
N MET A 89 -8.69 5.96 13.47
CA MET A 89 -10.03 5.38 13.35
C MET A 89 -10.02 3.88 13.68
N HIS A 90 -9.07 3.12 13.15
CA HIS A 90 -8.90 1.70 13.43
C HIS A 90 -8.73 1.44 14.93
N LEU A 91 -7.84 2.18 15.59
CA LEU A 91 -7.58 2.06 17.03
C LEU A 91 -8.81 2.40 17.86
N SER A 92 -9.57 3.43 17.48
CA SER A 92 -10.82 3.79 18.17
C SER A 92 -11.87 2.68 18.06
N LEU A 93 -12.02 2.08 16.87
CA LEU A 93 -12.93 0.96 16.68
C LEU A 93 -12.48 -0.26 17.48
N GLU A 94 -11.19 -0.56 17.49
CA GLU A 94 -10.65 -1.69 18.24
C GLU A 94 -10.85 -1.55 19.75
N GLN A 95 -10.60 -0.36 20.29
CA GLN A 95 -10.89 -0.06 21.70
C GLN A 95 -12.37 -0.35 22.04
N ARG A 96 -13.30 0.02 21.16
CA ARG A 96 -14.73 -0.26 21.35
C ARG A 96 -15.04 -1.76 21.25
N ARG A 97 -14.35 -2.52 20.39
CA ARG A 97 -14.50 -3.99 20.30
C ARG A 97 -14.01 -4.69 21.56
N VAL A 98 -12.86 -4.27 22.10
CA VAL A 98 -12.33 -4.78 23.37
C VAL A 98 -13.31 -4.54 24.52
N MET A 99 -13.85 -3.32 24.63
CA MET A 99 -14.85 -2.98 25.65
C MET A 99 -16.14 -3.80 25.52
N ALA A 100 -16.64 -3.98 24.30
CA ALA A 100 -17.83 -4.79 24.04
C ALA A 100 -17.61 -6.26 24.45
N THR A 101 -16.42 -6.81 24.18
CA THR A 101 -16.04 -8.18 24.56
C THR A 101 -16.01 -8.35 26.08
N GLN A 102 -15.44 -7.39 26.81
CA GLN A 102 -15.38 -7.41 28.28
C GLN A 102 -16.76 -7.28 28.94
N THR A 103 -17.63 -6.45 28.37
CA THR A 103 -18.97 -6.16 28.91
C THR A 103 -20.07 -7.10 28.38
N LYS A 104 -19.72 -8.05 27.50
CA LYS A 104 -20.67 -8.87 26.72
C LYS A 104 -21.71 -8.02 25.97
N GLY A 105 -21.32 -6.82 25.57
CA GLY A 105 -22.14 -5.87 24.81
C GLY A 105 -22.00 -6.03 23.30
N GLN A 106 -22.73 -5.21 22.54
CA GLN A 106 -22.61 -5.15 21.09
C GLN A 106 -21.48 -4.19 20.68
N GLY A 107 -20.53 -4.67 19.89
CA GLY A 107 -19.44 -3.85 19.36
C GLY A 107 -19.88 -2.90 18.23
N PRO A 108 -19.01 -1.98 17.81
CA PRO A 108 -19.26 -1.13 16.66
C PRO A 108 -19.44 -1.98 15.39
N ARG A 109 -20.39 -1.59 14.53
CA ARG A 109 -20.63 -2.20 13.20
C ARG A 109 -19.88 -1.43 12.12
#